data_AF-A0A2S0L5M7-F1
#
_entry.id   AF-A0A2S0L5M7-F1
#
_cell.length_a   1.000
_cell.length_b   1.000
_cell.length_c   1.000
_cell.angle_alpha   90.00
_cell.angle_beta   90.00
_cell.angle_gamma   90.00
#
_symmetry.space_group_name_H-M   'P 1'
#
loop_
_entity.id
_entity.type
_entity.pdbx_description
1 polymer ?
#
loop_
_entity_poly.entity_id
_entity_poly.type
_entity_poly.pdbx_seq_one_letter_code
_entity_poly.pdbx_strand_id
1 'polypeptide(L)'
;MMITACNSAMGTIIDLIIGAIVGMLGGYIRYLIKKQKAEDSVRECLVEGMMWILHDILEPMCDVVINRGFVYLDEYENLKSRFEIYEGLGGKNGIKQRMVMIEMLPKKPRGCELE
;
A
#
# COMPACT_ATOMS: atom_id res chain seq x y z
N MET A 1 13.95 -29.67 57.38
CA MET A 1 12.75 -29.02 56.80
C MET A 1 12.88 -27.50 56.60
N MET A 2 13.76 -26.79 57.30
CA MET A 2 13.86 -25.32 57.21
C MET A 2 14.53 -24.80 55.91
N ILE A 3 15.45 -25.56 55.32
CA ILE A 3 16.21 -25.17 54.10
C ILE A 3 15.33 -25.21 52.84
N THR A 4 14.37 -26.14 52.78
CA THR A 4 13.48 -26.32 51.61
C THR A 4 12.49 -25.16 51.45
N ALA A 5 11.97 -24.63 52.57
CA ALA A 5 11.07 -23.47 52.57
C ALA A 5 11.78 -22.17 52.13
N CYS A 6 13.03 -21.97 52.55
CA CYS A 6 13.85 -20.81 52.18
C CYS A 6 14.17 -20.78 50.67
N ASN A 7 14.45 -21.95 50.08
CA ASN A 7 14.69 -22.07 48.64
C ASN A 7 13.42 -21.83 47.80
N SER A 8 12.24 -22.25 48.29
CA SER A 8 10.97 -21.97 47.61
C SER A 8 10.60 -20.48 47.65
N ALA A 9 10.87 -19.80 48.76
CA ALA A 9 10.63 -18.36 48.91
C ALA A 9 11.57 -17.54 48.00
N MET A 10 12.84 -17.94 47.89
CA MET A 10 13.77 -17.31 46.95
C MET A 10 13.34 -17.52 45.49
N GLY A 11 12.82 -18.70 45.13
CA GLY A 11 12.26 -18.96 43.80
C GLY A 11 11.07 -18.06 43.46
N THR A 12 10.12 -17.90 44.40
CA THR A 12 8.94 -17.05 44.17
C THR A 12 9.28 -15.56 43.98
N ILE A 13 10.33 -15.05 44.64
CA ILE A 13 10.77 -13.66 44.47
C ILE A 13 11.38 -13.46 43.07
N ILE A 14 12.16 -14.43 42.58
CA ILE A 14 12.76 -14.40 41.25
C ILE A 14 11.67 -14.42 40.18
N ASP A 15 10.66 -15.28 40.33
CA ASP A 15 9.52 -15.36 39.39
C ASP A 15 8.71 -14.06 39.34
N LEU A 16 8.56 -13.38 40.48
CA LEU A 16 7.86 -12.09 40.57
C LEU A 16 8.62 -10.97 39.86
N ILE A 17 9.95 -10.97 39.97
CA ILE A 17 10.83 -10.02 39.27
C ILE A 17 10.78 -10.27 37.76
N ILE A 18 10.86 -11.53 37.33
CA ILE A 18 10.77 -11.90 35.91
C ILE A 18 9.40 -11.52 35.35
N GLY A 19 8.32 -11.82 36.06
CA GLY A 19 6.96 -11.45 35.67
C GLY A 19 6.78 -9.93 35.51
N ALA A 20 7.37 -9.14 36.40
CA ALA A 20 7.34 -7.68 36.32
C ALA A 20 8.08 -7.16 35.07
N ILE A 21 9.25 -7.71 34.77
CA ILE A 21 10.06 -7.34 33.60
C ILE A 21 9.33 -7.71 32.29
N VAL A 22 8.78 -8.92 32.21
CA VAL A 22 8.02 -9.39 31.03
C VAL A 22 6.75 -8.58 30.83
N GLY A 23 6.04 -8.24 31.91
CA GLY A 23 4.85 -7.37 31.85
C GLY A 23 5.17 -5.97 31.35
N MET A 24 6.29 -5.39 31.79
CA MET A 24 6.76 -4.09 31.33
C MET A 24 7.13 -4.10 29.84
N LEU A 25 7.87 -5.12 29.39
CA LEU A 25 8.25 -5.29 27.98
C LEU A 25 7.01 -5.50 27.09
N GLY A 26 6.05 -6.32 27.52
CA GLY A 26 4.80 -6.55 26.78
C GLY A 26 3.94 -5.28 26.66
N GLY A 27 3.90 -4.46 27.71
CA GLY A 27 3.23 -3.15 27.69
C GLY A 27 3.88 -2.16 26.72
N TYR A 28 5.21 -2.09 26.72
CA TYR A 28 5.98 -1.24 25.81
C TYR A 28 5.82 -1.68 24.34
N ILE A 29 5.85 -2.98 24.07
CA ILE A 29 5.59 -3.54 22.73
C ILE A 29 4.16 -3.20 22.27
N ARG A 30 3.14 -3.35 23.13
CA ARG A 30 1.76 -2.95 22.78
C ARG A 30 1.62 -1.45 22.51
N TYR A 31 2.34 -0.62 23.24
CA TYR A 31 2.38 0.82 23.01
C TYR A 31 3.01 1.15 21.65
N LEU A 32 4.14 0.53 21.32
CA LEU A 32 4.80 0.68 20.02
C LEU A 32 3.92 0.17 18.87
N ILE A 33 3.24 -0.97 19.04
CA ILE A 33 2.28 -1.51 18.06
C ILE A 33 1.11 -0.54 17.86
N LYS A 34 0.58 0.06 18.93
CA LYS A 34 -0.50 1.06 18.81
C LYS A 34 -0.03 2.31 18.06
N LYS A 35 1.19 2.77 18.31
CA LYS A 35 1.77 3.92 17.61
C LYS A 35 2.02 3.62 16.13
N GLN A 36 2.58 2.44 15.82
CA GLN A 36 2.74 1.97 14.44
C GLN A 36 1.40 1.82 13.74
N LYS A 37 0.38 1.24 14.39
CA LYS A 37 -0.97 1.15 13.82
C LYS A 37 -1.59 2.51 13.49
N ALA A 38 -1.30 3.55 14.29
CA ALA A 38 -1.75 4.90 13.98
C ALA A 38 -1.05 5.45 12.73
N GLU A 39 0.26 5.25 12.61
CA GLU A 39 1.03 5.62 11.41
C GLU A 39 0.63 4.80 10.17
N ASP A 40 0.35 3.51 10.35
CA ASP A 40 -0.12 2.60 9.31
C ASP A 40 -1.52 3.02 8.82
N SER A 41 -2.43 3.41 9.72
CA SER A 41 -3.77 3.87 9.34
C SER A 41 -3.74 5.16 8.51
N VAL A 42 -2.84 6.09 8.84
CA VAL A 42 -2.63 7.32 8.06
C VAL A 42 -2.04 6.98 6.70
N ARG A 43 -1.08 6.05 6.65
CA ARG A 43 -0.49 5.58 5.41
C ARG A 43 -1.50 4.85 4.52
N GLU A 44 -2.36 4.01 5.08
CA GLU A 44 -3.45 3.33 4.38
C GLU A 44 -4.43 4.34 3.81
N CYS A 45 -4.88 5.31 4.61
CA CYS A 45 -5.77 6.39 4.13
C CYS A 45 -5.12 7.22 3.01
N LEU A 46 -3.81 7.46 3.09
CA LEU A 46 -3.07 8.23 2.08
C LEU A 46 -2.90 7.44 0.79
N VAL A 47 -2.57 6.15 0.87
CA VAL A 47 -2.51 5.24 -0.29
C VAL A 47 -3.88 5.14 -0.95
N GLU A 48 -4.94 4.96 -0.16
CA GLU A 48 -6.31 4.89 -0.67
C GLU A 48 -6.72 6.22 -1.32
N GLY A 49 -6.48 7.37 -0.69
CA GLY A 49 -6.76 8.68 -1.26
C GLY A 49 -6.01 8.94 -2.58
N MET A 50 -4.71 8.58 -2.63
CA MET A 50 -3.92 8.69 -3.87
C MET A 50 -4.45 7.78 -4.97
N MET A 51 -4.89 6.55 -4.63
CA MET A 51 -5.49 5.63 -5.57
C MET A 51 -6.79 6.19 -6.16
N TRP A 52 -7.65 6.81 -5.34
CA TRP A 52 -8.89 7.45 -5.79
C TRP A 52 -8.63 8.63 -6.73
N ILE A 53 -7.67 9.50 -6.41
CA ILE A 53 -7.29 10.62 -7.27
C ILE A 53 -6.77 10.12 -8.62
N LEU A 54 -5.90 9.10 -8.59
CA LEU A 54 -5.32 8.56 -9.81
C LEU A 54 -6.36 7.83 -10.65
N HIS A 55 -7.36 7.20 -10.02
CA HIS A 55 -8.52 6.63 -10.69
C HIS A 55 -9.35 7.70 -11.42
N ASP A 56 -9.71 8.77 -10.74
CA ASP A 56 -10.51 9.89 -11.28
C ASP A 56 -9.79 10.59 -12.46
N ILE A 57 -8.47 10.58 -12.45
CA ILE A 57 -7.64 11.12 -13.54
C ILE A 57 -7.53 10.12 -14.71
N LEU A 58 -7.28 8.83 -14.43
CA LEU A 58 -7.04 7.80 -15.46
C LEU A 58 -8.31 7.40 -16.21
N GLU A 59 -9.45 7.32 -15.54
CA GLU A 59 -10.71 6.92 -16.16
C GLU A 59 -11.09 7.77 -17.39
N PRO A 60 -11.22 9.11 -17.28
CA PRO A 60 -11.59 9.94 -18.41
C PRO A 60 -10.51 9.93 -19.50
N MET A 61 -9.22 9.86 -19.16
CA MET A 61 -8.15 9.76 -20.16
C MET A 61 -8.26 8.47 -20.98
N CYS A 62 -8.48 7.34 -20.31
CA CYS A 62 -8.71 6.07 -20.98
C CYS A 62 -9.95 6.14 -21.89
N ASP A 63 -11.04 6.74 -21.42
CA ASP A 63 -12.26 6.92 -22.22
C ASP A 63 -12.00 7.74 -23.49
N VAL A 64 -11.27 8.85 -23.39
CA VAL A 64 -10.94 9.66 -24.59
C VAL A 64 -10.15 8.85 -25.60
N VAL A 65 -9.15 8.07 -25.16
CA VAL A 65 -8.33 7.26 -26.07
C VAL A 65 -9.13 6.13 -26.71
N ILE A 66 -9.95 5.42 -25.91
CA ILE A 66 -10.80 4.33 -26.40
C ILE A 66 -11.81 4.86 -27.43
N ASN A 67 -12.49 5.96 -27.12
CA ASN A 67 -13.46 6.58 -28.02
C ASN A 67 -12.82 7.09 -29.31
N ARG A 68 -11.54 7.50 -29.26
CA ARG A 68 -10.77 7.93 -30.44
C ARG A 68 -10.37 6.78 -31.35
N GLY A 69 -10.27 5.55 -30.82
CA GLY A 69 -9.89 4.36 -31.58
C GLY A 69 -8.41 4.28 -31.99
N PHE A 70 -7.58 5.19 -31.50
CA PHE A 70 -6.12 5.14 -31.66
C PHE A 70 -5.45 5.89 -30.50
N VAL A 71 -4.19 5.57 -30.22
CA VAL A 71 -3.39 6.25 -29.17
C VAL A 71 -2.11 6.79 -29.77
N TYR A 72 -1.68 7.99 -29.34
CA TYR A 72 -0.35 8.47 -29.72
C TYR A 72 0.73 7.74 -28.91
N LEU A 73 1.93 7.55 -29.48
CA LEU A 73 3.02 6.83 -28.79
C LEU A 73 3.37 7.45 -27.43
N ASP A 74 3.53 8.77 -27.40
CA ASP A 74 3.86 9.54 -26.21
C ASP A 74 2.70 9.56 -25.19
N GLU A 75 1.46 9.60 -25.68
CA GLU A 75 0.26 9.46 -24.84
C GLU A 75 0.21 8.09 -24.18
N TYR A 76 0.52 7.03 -24.94
CA TYR A 76 0.54 5.67 -24.44
C TYR A 76 1.60 5.47 -23.35
N GLU A 77 2.82 5.97 -23.55
CA GLU A 77 3.90 5.88 -22.55
C GLU A 77 3.54 6.63 -21.26
N ASN A 78 2.96 7.83 -21.38
CA ASN A 78 2.48 8.59 -20.22
C ASN A 78 1.31 7.89 -19.51
N LEU A 79 0.38 7.30 -20.25
CA LEU A 79 -0.74 6.57 -19.66
C LEU A 79 -0.26 5.29 -18.96
N LYS A 80 0.69 4.57 -19.56
CA LYS A 80 1.29 3.35 -19.01
C LYS A 80 2.04 3.64 -17.71
N SER A 81 2.91 4.65 -17.68
CA SER A 81 3.64 5.01 -16.46
C SER A 81 2.72 5.40 -15.30
N ARG A 82 1.63 6.14 -15.57
CA ARG A 82 0.61 6.45 -14.56
C ARG A 82 -0.16 5.20 -14.11
N PHE A 83 -0.46 4.30 -15.03
CA PHE A 83 -1.13 3.04 -14.72
C PHE A 83 -0.25 2.12 -13.86
N GLU A 84 1.06 2.05 -14.10
CA GLU A 84 2.00 1.27 -13.28
C GLU A 84 2.01 1.77 -11.82
N ILE A 85 1.95 3.08 -11.60
CA ILE A 85 1.81 3.66 -10.25
C ILE A 85 0.46 3.26 -9.63
N TYR A 86 -0.63 3.36 -10.39
CA TYR A 86 -1.97 2.97 -9.93
C TYR A 86 -2.06 1.49 -9.57
N GLU A 87 -1.51 0.61 -10.40
CA GLU A 87 -1.46 -0.84 -10.15
C GLU A 87 -0.57 -1.14 -8.94
N GLY A 88 0.56 -0.46 -8.78
CA GLY A 88 1.44 -0.57 -7.61
C GLY A 88 0.77 -0.15 -6.30
N LEU A 89 -0.22 0.74 -6.34
CA LEU A 89 -1.04 1.12 -5.18
C LEU A 89 -2.19 0.14 -4.88
N GLY A 90 -2.34 -0.93 -5.66
CA GLY A 90 -3.42 -1.93 -5.50
C GLY A 90 -4.69 -1.62 -6.31
N GLY A 91 -4.58 -0.80 -7.36
CA GLY A 91 -5.67 -0.40 -8.22
C GLY A 91 -6.47 -1.58 -8.81
N LYS A 92 -7.80 -1.45 -8.86
CA LYS A 92 -8.73 -2.53 -9.27
C LYS A 92 -8.96 -2.63 -10.79
N ASN A 93 -9.56 -3.77 -11.17
CA ASN A 93 -9.73 -4.31 -12.53
C ASN A 93 -10.31 -3.37 -13.62
N GLY A 94 -11.08 -2.32 -13.27
CA GLY A 94 -11.74 -1.46 -14.26
C GLY A 94 -10.75 -0.72 -15.18
N ILE A 95 -9.79 0.00 -14.60
CA ILE A 95 -8.75 0.70 -15.39
C ILE A 95 -7.82 -0.29 -16.08
N LYS A 96 -7.54 -1.44 -15.46
CA LYS A 96 -6.71 -2.50 -16.03
C LYS A 96 -7.30 -3.03 -17.34
N GLN A 97 -8.60 -3.29 -17.39
CA GLN A 97 -9.27 -3.71 -18.62
C GLN A 97 -9.20 -2.65 -19.71
N ARG A 98 -9.40 -1.38 -19.35
CA ARG A 98 -9.28 -0.24 -20.28
C ARG A 98 -7.86 -0.12 -20.86
N MET A 99 -6.82 -0.32 -20.04
CA MET A 99 -5.44 -0.31 -20.54
C MET A 99 -5.15 -1.47 -21.50
N VAL A 100 -5.67 -2.67 -21.24
CA VAL A 100 -5.56 -3.80 -22.16
C VAL A 100 -6.23 -3.48 -23.51
N MET A 101 -7.40 -2.82 -23.49
CA MET A 101 -8.04 -2.36 -24.73
C MET A 101 -7.18 -1.33 -25.47
N ILE A 102 -6.60 -0.36 -24.76
CA ILE A 102 -5.74 0.68 -25.35
C ILE A 102 -4.46 0.07 -25.94
N GLU A 103 -3.91 -0.97 -25.33
CA GLU A 103 -2.73 -1.66 -25.86
C GLU A 103 -2.99 -2.30 -27.22
N MET A 104 -4.23 -2.75 -27.47
CA MET A 104 -4.68 -3.31 -28.75
C MET A 104 -4.96 -2.25 -29.82
N LEU A 105 -5.05 -0.97 -29.46
CA LEU A 105 -5.31 0.11 -30.42
C LEU A 105 -4.09 0.42 -31.29
N PRO A 106 -4.31 0.91 -32.52
CA PRO A 106 -3.23 1.40 -33.38
C PRO A 106 -2.50 2.57 -32.72
N LYS A 107 -1.16 2.48 -32.69
CA LYS A 107 -0.29 3.49 -32.11
C LYS A 107 0.24 4.40 -33.22
N LYS A 108 0.05 5.72 -33.07
CA LYS A 108 0.50 6.71 -34.06
C LYS A 108 1.58 7.62 -33.46
N PRO A 109 2.64 7.99 -34.20
CA PRO A 109 3.54 9.06 -33.76
C PRO A 109 2.78 10.40 -33.75
N ARG A 110 2.97 11.18 -32.69
CA ARG A 110 2.41 12.54 -32.59
C ARG A 110 3.29 13.45 -33.47
N GLY A 111 2.76 13.95 -34.59
CA GLY A 111 3.51 14.83 -35.51
C GLY A 111 3.64 14.37 -36.97
N CYS A 112 3.12 13.21 -37.38
CA CYS A 112 3.06 12.84 -38.82
C CYS A 112 1.89 13.50 -39.58
N GLU A 113 1.39 14.65 -39.14
CA GLU A 113 0.37 15.46 -39.85
C GLU A 113 0.96 16.75 -40.44
N LEU A 114 2.29 16.87 -40.52
CA LEU A 114 2.94 17.97 -41.23
C LEU A 114 4.05 17.42 -42.13
N GLU A 115 3.61 16.98 -43.32
CA GLU A 115 4.11 17.31 -44.68
C GLU A 115 3.71 16.21 -45.68
#